data_AF-H1LXM5-F1
#
_entry.id   AF-H1LXM5-F1
#
_cell.length_a   1.000
_cell.length_b   1.000
_cell.length_c   1.000
_cell.angle_alpha   90.00
_cell.angle_beta   90.00
_cell.angle_gamma   90.00
#
_symmetry.space_group_name_H-M   'P 1'
#
loop_
_entity.id
_entity.type
_entity.pdbx_description
1 polymer ?
#
loop_
_entity_poly.entity_id
_entity_poly.type
_entity_poly.pdbx_seq_one_letter_code
_entity_poly.pdbx_strand_id
1 'polypeptide(L)'
;MCYGRGDYIQMREKNKLRLSVCFTVFFIIIFITVLIFFVLPKFDFMYISSDKHWQKEKIGDGDEKTGGTEIEKVKQGTNGIYFVYKDKLMYMDEADEQVREMCKLQSGILGILVKDDTVFFRKRDEYDYGFYKVDSNKKIVKLFDASGTSSIEGKNIYTLNSKYGLRKYDFNGNRISSNKVKFDVASINTVFDNYIFYRGYDGDDDVEVSIPKYYLFYANKINYKTRKLKLSRYYIQPEAGNMYWKEDVIPYDSVAKEVDKTVREGKIFDDTAEKNLDDYELQSVELLPWSFSEVQDGYIYLYGEQRVTYRDKKYKEKMSVIKEGWESEKIKKVSYTTIARVVCRINIDDIKDTSEDDYINYELVCYDLNKCWGGFIINNKNAYVLKEDEYFDSSKEDRNIYVYSMDVDTGLYKEIYRKERFFIGNYSVKMFVTDKYIFIYEGSEYGVKECITRIDRDGNNPVLVMDENGEVVMKPLESKSEEKSELYR
;
A
#
# COMPACT_ATOMS: atom_id res chain seq x y z
N MET A 1 -1.81 -86.27 -11.51
CA MET A 1 -0.84 -85.23 -11.93
C MET A 1 -0.46 -84.44 -10.70
N CYS A 2 0.67 -84.80 -10.08
CA CYS A 2 1.22 -84.07 -8.96
C CYS A 2 1.73 -82.73 -9.50
N TYR A 3 1.18 -81.60 -9.05
CA TYR A 3 1.91 -80.33 -9.16
C TYR A 3 3.23 -80.56 -8.41
N GLY A 4 4.32 -80.63 -9.17
CA GLY A 4 5.63 -80.94 -8.62
C GLY A 4 6.00 -79.86 -7.63
N ARG A 5 6.69 -80.24 -6.56
CA ARG A 5 7.30 -79.32 -5.57
C ARG A 5 8.05 -78.15 -6.25
N GLY A 6 8.54 -78.34 -7.48
CA GLY A 6 9.15 -77.33 -8.34
C GLY A 6 8.23 -76.19 -8.81
N ASP A 7 6.97 -76.45 -9.19
CA ASP A 7 6.06 -75.41 -9.70
C ASP A 7 5.63 -74.42 -8.59
N TYR A 8 5.46 -74.95 -7.37
CA TYR A 8 5.15 -74.15 -6.18
C TYR A 8 6.35 -73.30 -5.73
N ILE A 9 7.58 -73.79 -5.91
CA ILE A 9 8.82 -73.04 -5.65
C ILE A 9 8.99 -71.92 -6.68
N GLN A 10 8.74 -72.20 -7.96
CA GLN A 10 8.88 -71.24 -9.06
C GLN A 10 7.86 -70.08 -8.96
N MET A 11 6.60 -70.36 -8.60
CA MET A 11 5.60 -69.31 -8.32
C MET A 11 5.97 -68.46 -7.09
N ARG A 12 6.52 -69.08 -6.03
CA ARG A 12 6.94 -68.38 -4.81
C ARG A 12 8.14 -67.47 -5.06
N GLU A 13 9.11 -67.88 -5.88
CA GLU A 13 10.24 -67.04 -6.30
C GLU A 13 9.80 -65.88 -7.20
N LYS A 14 8.91 -66.12 -8.17
CA LYS A 14 8.38 -65.08 -9.04
C LYS A 14 7.59 -64.01 -8.27
N ASN A 15 6.83 -64.43 -7.26
CA ASN A 15 6.11 -63.52 -6.35
C ASN A 15 7.06 -62.76 -5.42
N LYS A 16 8.14 -63.38 -4.92
CA LYS A 16 9.20 -62.69 -4.17
C LYS A 16 9.93 -61.64 -5.01
N LEU A 17 10.25 -61.96 -6.27
CA LEU A 17 10.87 -61.02 -7.21
C LEU A 17 9.94 -59.83 -7.51
N ARG A 18 8.67 -60.08 -7.81
CA ARG A 18 7.66 -59.03 -8.01
C ARG A 18 7.51 -58.15 -6.78
N LEU A 19 7.43 -58.74 -5.59
CA LEU A 19 7.32 -58.02 -4.33
C LEU A 19 8.58 -57.17 -4.06
N SER A 20 9.77 -57.71 -4.32
CA SER A 20 11.04 -56.97 -4.22
C SER A 20 11.08 -55.78 -5.18
N VAL A 21 10.67 -55.96 -6.45
CA VAL A 21 10.59 -54.87 -7.43
C VAL A 21 9.60 -53.80 -6.96
N CYS A 22 8.42 -54.19 -6.48
CA CYS A 22 7.45 -53.25 -5.92
C CYS A 22 8.02 -52.46 -4.73
N PHE A 23 8.74 -53.12 -3.81
CA PHE A 23 9.40 -52.43 -2.69
C PHE A 23 10.50 -51.48 -3.16
N THR A 24 11.33 -51.90 -4.11
CA THR A 24 12.38 -51.03 -4.69
C THR A 24 11.76 -49.79 -5.34
N VAL A 25 10.72 -49.96 -6.16
CA VAL A 25 10.01 -48.83 -6.79
C VAL A 25 9.39 -47.92 -5.72
N PHE A 26 8.77 -48.49 -4.69
CA PHE A 26 8.20 -47.72 -3.57
C PHE A 26 9.25 -46.87 -2.85
N PHE A 27 10.42 -47.44 -2.53
CA PHE A 27 11.52 -46.69 -1.91
C PHE A 27 12.08 -45.60 -2.82
N ILE A 28 12.20 -45.86 -4.13
CA ILE A 28 12.62 -44.85 -5.10
C ILE A 28 11.62 -43.68 -5.14
N ILE A 29 10.31 -43.95 -5.17
CA ILE A 29 9.27 -42.92 -5.14
C ILE A 29 9.37 -42.09 -3.86
N ILE A 30 9.53 -42.73 -2.70
CA ILE A 30 9.72 -42.03 -1.43
C ILE A 30 10.97 -41.15 -1.50
N PHE A 31 12.09 -41.70 -1.96
CA PHE A 31 13.36 -40.95 -2.04
C PHE A 31 13.23 -39.73 -2.95
N ILE A 32 12.64 -39.88 -4.14
CA ILE A 32 12.37 -38.76 -5.06
C ILE A 32 11.45 -37.73 -4.41
N THR A 33 10.39 -38.17 -3.73
CA THR A 33 9.46 -37.28 -3.03
C THR A 33 10.19 -36.48 -1.95
N VAL A 34 11.04 -37.14 -1.15
CA VAL A 34 11.86 -36.47 -0.13
C VAL A 34 12.79 -35.44 -0.78
N LEU A 35 13.44 -35.80 -1.89
CA LEU A 35 14.33 -34.92 -2.63
C LEU A 35 13.58 -33.66 -3.11
N ILE A 36 12.43 -33.85 -3.75
CA ILE A 36 11.61 -32.76 -4.32
C ILE A 36 11.03 -31.85 -3.24
N PHE A 37 10.58 -32.36 -2.10
CA PHE A 37 9.88 -31.51 -1.11
C PHE A 37 10.77 -30.95 0.00
N PHE A 38 11.92 -31.56 0.28
CA PHE A 38 12.77 -31.19 1.43
C PHE A 38 14.20 -30.78 1.08
N VAL A 39 14.80 -31.35 0.02
CA VAL A 39 16.20 -31.09 -0.35
C VAL A 39 16.29 -30.00 -1.41
N LEU A 40 15.68 -30.23 -2.58
CA LEU A 40 15.72 -29.31 -3.72
C LEU A 40 15.21 -27.89 -3.41
N PRO A 41 14.16 -27.68 -2.59
CA PRO A 41 13.71 -26.32 -2.29
C PRO A 41 14.70 -25.47 -1.48
N LYS A 42 15.84 -26.02 -1.06
CA LYS A 42 16.91 -25.26 -0.40
C LYS A 42 17.85 -24.57 -1.39
N PHE A 43 17.74 -24.86 -2.68
CA PHE A 43 18.60 -24.29 -3.70
C PHE A 43 17.89 -23.22 -4.53
N ASP A 44 18.51 -22.04 -4.65
CA ASP A 44 17.90 -20.88 -5.32
C ASP A 44 17.63 -21.11 -6.81
N PHE A 45 18.45 -21.93 -7.50
CA PHE A 45 18.24 -22.25 -8.91
C PHE A 45 16.95 -23.03 -9.19
N MET A 46 16.31 -23.58 -8.15
CA MET A 46 15.02 -24.25 -8.25
C MET A 46 13.84 -23.27 -8.24
N TYR A 47 14.10 -21.97 -8.08
CA TYR A 47 13.07 -20.94 -8.05
C TYR A 47 13.15 -20.06 -9.30
N ILE A 48 12.01 -19.93 -9.98
CA ILE A 48 11.89 -19.20 -11.25
C ILE A 48 10.83 -18.10 -11.13
N SER A 49 10.90 -17.11 -12.02
CA SER A 49 9.92 -16.03 -12.08
C SER A 49 8.52 -16.53 -12.50
N SER A 50 7.48 -15.76 -12.18
CA SER A 50 6.08 -16.09 -12.47
C SER A 50 5.84 -16.40 -13.95
N ASP A 51 6.34 -15.54 -14.84
CA ASP A 51 6.23 -15.64 -16.31
C ASP A 51 6.80 -16.93 -16.89
N LYS A 52 7.84 -17.49 -16.26
CA LYS A 52 8.53 -18.72 -16.66
C LYS A 52 7.97 -19.97 -15.99
N HIS A 53 7.12 -19.81 -14.97
CA HIS A 53 6.60 -20.94 -14.22
C HIS A 53 5.53 -21.70 -15.02
N TRP A 54 5.59 -23.04 -15.02
CA TRP A 54 4.64 -23.88 -15.78
C TRP A 54 3.21 -23.81 -15.24
N GLN A 55 3.02 -23.32 -14.01
CA GLN A 55 1.71 -23.03 -13.40
C GLN A 55 1.37 -21.54 -13.38
N LYS A 56 1.95 -20.71 -14.26
CA LYS A 56 1.75 -19.24 -14.24
C LYS A 56 0.28 -18.80 -14.19
N GLU A 57 -0.60 -19.52 -14.89
CA GLU A 57 -2.05 -19.28 -14.89
C GLU A 57 -2.73 -19.51 -13.52
N LYS A 58 -2.05 -20.16 -12.57
CA LYS A 58 -2.55 -20.42 -11.20
C LYS A 58 -1.90 -19.52 -10.15
N ILE A 59 -0.98 -18.65 -10.55
CA ILE A 59 -0.20 -17.80 -9.64
C ILE A 59 -0.95 -16.49 -9.34
N GLY A 60 -1.55 -15.88 -10.37
CA GLY A 60 -2.43 -14.72 -10.24
C GLY A 60 -3.85 -15.17 -9.89
N ASP A 61 -4.37 -14.66 -8.77
CA ASP A 61 -5.74 -14.95 -8.32
C ASP A 61 -6.67 -13.71 -8.42
N GLY A 62 -6.15 -12.57 -8.87
CA GLY A 62 -6.83 -11.27 -8.94
C GLY A 62 -6.93 -10.68 -10.36
N ASP A 63 -7.56 -9.51 -10.47
CA ASP A 63 -7.49 -8.68 -11.67
C ASP A 63 -6.08 -8.09 -11.76
N GLU A 64 -5.43 -8.21 -12.91
CA GLU A 64 -4.07 -7.75 -13.17
C GLU A 64 -3.88 -6.25 -12.84
N LYS A 65 -4.97 -5.47 -12.76
CA LYS A 65 -4.93 -4.02 -12.50
C LYS A 65 -5.28 -3.62 -11.07
N THR A 66 -5.55 -4.57 -10.18
CA THR A 66 -5.89 -4.29 -8.78
C THR A 66 -5.08 -5.16 -7.84
N GLY A 67 -4.75 -4.63 -6.66
CA GLY A 67 -3.99 -5.35 -5.65
C GLY A 67 -4.84 -5.90 -4.52
N GLY A 68 -4.16 -6.32 -3.46
CA GLY A 68 -4.78 -6.69 -2.21
C GLY A 68 -5.37 -5.49 -1.50
N THR A 69 -6.65 -5.61 -1.15
CA THR A 69 -7.38 -4.62 -0.38
C THR A 69 -7.16 -4.85 1.11
N GLU A 70 -6.71 -3.84 1.83
CA GLU A 70 -6.39 -3.88 3.25
C GLU A 70 -7.60 -3.68 4.16
N ILE A 71 -7.42 -4.03 5.43
CA ILE A 71 -8.44 -3.91 6.46
C ILE A 71 -8.70 -2.43 6.79
N GLU A 72 -9.94 -1.98 6.64
CA GLU A 72 -10.35 -0.59 6.91
C GLU A 72 -11.62 -0.52 7.75
N LYS A 73 -12.03 0.65 8.23
CA LYS A 73 -13.29 0.75 8.98
C LYS A 73 -14.53 0.69 8.09
N VAL A 74 -14.43 1.00 6.80
CA VAL A 74 -15.55 1.03 5.86
C VAL A 74 -15.15 0.27 4.60
N LYS A 75 -16.02 -0.63 4.11
CA LYS A 75 -15.81 -1.34 2.85
C LYS A 75 -17.13 -1.54 2.12
N GLN A 76 -17.08 -1.39 0.79
CA GLN A 76 -18.17 -1.72 -0.12
C GLN A 76 -18.32 -3.24 -0.24
N GLY A 77 -19.52 -3.76 -0.04
CA GLY A 77 -19.92 -5.11 -0.43
C GLY A 77 -20.83 -5.07 -1.67
N THR A 78 -21.28 -6.25 -2.10
CA THR A 78 -22.13 -6.37 -3.30
C THR A 78 -23.46 -5.65 -3.14
N ASN A 79 -24.10 -5.84 -1.98
CA ASN A 79 -25.46 -5.38 -1.74
C ASN A 79 -25.54 -4.17 -0.79
N GLY A 80 -24.44 -3.52 -0.47
CA GLY A 80 -24.42 -2.40 0.47
C GLY A 80 -23.05 -2.14 1.07
N ILE A 81 -23.00 -1.27 2.07
CA ILE A 81 -21.75 -0.82 2.69
C ILE A 81 -21.68 -1.33 4.12
N TYR A 82 -20.55 -1.94 4.45
CA TYR A 82 -20.24 -2.36 5.81
C TYR A 82 -19.32 -1.35 6.45
N PHE A 83 -19.56 -1.04 7.71
CA PHE A 83 -18.69 -0.14 8.45
C PHE A 83 -18.63 -0.46 9.93
N VAL A 84 -17.53 -0.07 10.55
CA VAL A 84 -17.25 -0.31 11.98
C VAL A 84 -17.57 0.92 12.78
N TYR A 85 -18.31 0.76 13.87
CA TYR A 85 -18.43 1.74 14.93
C TYR A 85 -18.01 1.10 16.25
N LYS A 86 -16.80 1.42 16.73
CA LYS A 86 -16.21 0.80 17.95
C LYS A 86 -16.26 -0.74 17.92
N ASP A 87 -17.14 -1.36 18.70
CA ASP A 87 -17.36 -2.80 18.85
C ASP A 87 -18.54 -3.34 18.00
N LYS A 88 -19.18 -2.48 17.23
CA LYS A 88 -20.33 -2.80 16.36
C LYS A 88 -19.90 -2.88 14.91
N LEU A 89 -20.38 -3.93 14.22
CA LEU A 89 -20.41 -3.98 12.76
C LEU A 89 -21.76 -3.49 12.28
N MET A 90 -21.74 -2.44 11.49
CA MET A 90 -22.92 -1.79 10.91
C MET A 90 -23.02 -2.12 9.42
N TYR A 91 -24.23 -2.07 8.90
CA TYR A 91 -24.52 -2.24 7.47
C TYR A 91 -25.53 -1.20 7.01
N MET A 92 -25.20 -0.52 5.92
CA MET A 92 -26.06 0.40 5.16
C MET A 92 -26.50 -0.33 3.90
N ASP A 93 -27.81 -0.43 3.67
CA ASP A 93 -28.34 -1.07 2.46
C ASP A 93 -28.08 -0.26 1.19
N GLU A 94 -28.25 -0.90 0.02
CA GLU A 94 -27.94 -0.28 -1.27
C GLU A 94 -28.80 0.95 -1.59
N ALA A 95 -30.03 0.99 -1.06
CA ALA A 95 -30.96 2.11 -1.18
C ALA A 95 -30.58 3.28 -0.26
N ASP A 96 -29.65 3.07 0.66
CA ASP A 96 -29.18 4.06 1.63
C ASP A 96 -30.26 4.57 2.59
N GLU A 97 -31.35 3.80 2.73
CA GLU A 97 -32.50 4.14 3.56
C GLU A 97 -32.37 3.56 4.97
N GLN A 98 -31.66 2.43 5.12
CA GLN A 98 -31.56 1.75 6.41
C GLN A 98 -30.12 1.43 6.80
N VAL A 99 -29.76 1.90 7.99
CA VAL A 99 -28.53 1.50 8.68
C VAL A 99 -28.91 0.63 9.86
N ARG A 100 -28.32 -0.57 9.92
CA ARG A 100 -28.59 -1.56 10.96
C ARG A 100 -27.32 -2.14 11.54
N GLU A 101 -27.38 -2.47 12.83
CA GLU A 101 -26.36 -3.26 13.50
C GLU A 101 -26.45 -4.71 13.02
N MET A 102 -25.34 -5.24 12.51
CA MET A 102 -25.23 -6.64 12.08
C MET A 102 -24.80 -7.54 13.22
N CYS A 103 -23.80 -7.09 13.99
CA CYS A 103 -23.37 -7.75 15.21
C CYS A 103 -22.61 -6.77 16.12
N LYS A 104 -22.56 -7.12 17.41
CA LYS A 104 -21.77 -6.44 18.43
C LYS A 104 -20.84 -7.43 19.11
N LEU A 105 -19.60 -7.01 19.34
CA LEU A 105 -18.57 -7.81 19.97
C LEU A 105 -18.29 -7.34 21.40
N GLN A 106 -17.63 -8.19 22.19
CA GLN A 106 -17.18 -7.83 23.53
C GLN A 106 -15.96 -6.89 23.52
N SER A 107 -15.18 -6.93 22.44
CA SER A 107 -14.04 -6.04 22.20
C SER A 107 -14.25 -5.27 20.91
N GLY A 108 -13.52 -4.15 20.76
CA GLY A 108 -13.60 -3.31 19.57
C GLY A 108 -13.26 -4.09 18.30
N ILE A 109 -13.74 -3.62 17.15
CA ILE A 109 -13.32 -4.12 15.85
C ILE A 109 -12.19 -3.20 15.35
N LEU A 110 -11.08 -3.80 14.91
CA LEU A 110 -9.95 -3.04 14.37
C LEU A 110 -10.30 -2.45 12.99
N GLY A 111 -10.92 -3.27 12.15
CA GLY A 111 -11.41 -2.97 10.81
C GLY A 111 -12.00 -4.23 10.17
N ILE A 112 -12.43 -4.10 8.93
CA ILE A 112 -13.11 -5.11 8.13
C ILE A 112 -12.48 -5.26 6.75
N LEU A 113 -12.66 -6.46 6.20
CA LEU A 113 -12.46 -6.80 4.81
C LEU A 113 -13.77 -7.38 4.31
N VAL A 114 -14.18 -7.02 3.09
CA VAL A 114 -15.43 -7.50 2.50
C VAL A 114 -15.11 -8.15 1.17
N LYS A 115 -15.61 -9.36 0.98
CA LYS A 115 -15.64 -10.01 -0.32
C LYS A 115 -17.05 -10.50 -0.58
N ASP A 116 -17.64 -9.98 -1.65
CA ASP A 116 -19.03 -10.19 -2.01
C ASP A 116 -19.96 -9.72 -0.87
N ASP A 117 -20.57 -10.64 -0.12
CA ASP A 117 -21.37 -10.36 1.09
C ASP A 117 -20.75 -10.95 2.37
N THR A 118 -19.54 -11.52 2.27
CA THR A 118 -18.83 -12.08 3.43
C THR A 118 -17.95 -11.01 4.05
N VAL A 119 -18.18 -10.75 5.34
CA VAL A 119 -17.38 -9.81 6.14
C VAL A 119 -16.37 -10.58 6.96
N PHE A 120 -15.10 -10.25 6.77
CA PHE A 120 -14.00 -10.68 7.61
C PHE A 120 -13.50 -9.51 8.45
N PHE A 121 -12.99 -9.78 9.65
CA PHE A 121 -12.53 -8.72 10.53
C PHE A 121 -11.53 -9.21 11.56
N ARG A 122 -10.86 -8.24 12.19
CA ARG A 122 -10.01 -8.44 13.36
C ARG A 122 -10.59 -7.72 14.56
N LYS A 123 -10.48 -8.34 15.72
CA LYS A 123 -10.78 -7.66 16.98
C LYS A 123 -9.61 -6.77 17.39
N ARG A 124 -9.92 -5.72 18.14
CA ARG A 124 -8.98 -4.85 18.83
C ARG A 124 -8.88 -5.35 20.27
N ASP A 125 -8.08 -6.38 20.45
CA ASP A 125 -7.84 -7.05 21.73
C ASP A 125 -6.38 -7.51 21.76
N GLU A 126 -5.65 -7.11 22.81
CA GLU A 126 -4.22 -7.39 22.97
C GLU A 126 -3.92 -8.89 23.10
N TYR A 127 -4.91 -9.68 23.52
CA TYR A 127 -4.78 -11.12 23.75
C TYR A 127 -5.44 -11.97 22.66
N ASP A 128 -6.19 -11.38 21.73
CA ASP A 128 -6.91 -12.09 20.67
C ASP A 128 -6.43 -11.65 19.27
N TYR A 129 -5.45 -12.41 18.76
CA TYR A 129 -4.93 -12.29 17.39
C TYR A 129 -5.80 -13.03 16.37
N GLY A 130 -7.06 -13.30 16.70
CA GLY A 130 -7.98 -14.02 15.85
C GLY A 130 -8.41 -13.21 14.62
N PHE A 131 -8.46 -13.90 13.49
CA PHE A 131 -9.16 -13.46 12.29
C PHE A 131 -10.53 -14.12 12.26
N TYR A 132 -11.57 -13.32 12.03
CA TYR A 132 -12.96 -13.74 12.18
C TYR A 132 -13.74 -13.52 10.88
N LYS A 133 -14.83 -14.26 10.72
CA LYS A 133 -15.87 -13.95 9.73
C LYS A 133 -17.26 -13.94 10.36
N VAL A 134 -18.17 -13.22 9.72
CA VAL A 134 -19.61 -13.35 9.96
C VAL A 134 -20.13 -14.43 9.00
N ASP A 135 -20.66 -15.53 9.54
CA ASP A 135 -21.26 -16.58 8.73
C ASP A 135 -22.65 -16.19 8.19
N SER A 136 -23.23 -17.04 7.33
CA SER A 136 -24.56 -16.80 6.75
C SER A 136 -25.69 -16.71 7.79
N ASN A 137 -25.48 -17.23 9.00
CA ASN A 137 -26.42 -17.14 10.12
C ASN A 137 -26.13 -15.94 11.04
N LYS A 138 -25.30 -14.99 10.59
CA LYS A 138 -24.82 -13.83 11.34
C LYS A 138 -24.04 -14.19 12.61
N LYS A 139 -23.51 -15.41 12.71
CA LYS A 139 -22.64 -15.83 13.81
C LYS A 139 -21.20 -15.49 13.52
N ILE A 140 -20.48 -15.11 14.57
CA ILE A 140 -19.06 -14.83 14.49
C ILE A 140 -18.31 -16.16 14.60
N VAL A 141 -17.49 -16.45 13.59
CA VAL A 141 -16.67 -17.66 13.52
C VAL A 141 -15.20 -17.26 13.46
N LYS A 142 -14.40 -17.82 14.38
CA LYS A 142 -12.94 -17.69 14.33
C LYS A 142 -12.39 -18.56 13.21
N LEU A 143 -11.54 -17.99 12.36
CA LEU A 143 -10.91 -18.69 11.24
C LEU A 143 -9.52 -19.21 11.62
N PHE A 144 -8.65 -18.31 12.10
CA PHE A 144 -7.27 -18.64 12.48
C PHE A 144 -6.68 -17.53 13.35
N ASP A 145 -5.53 -17.80 13.97
CA ASP A 145 -4.71 -16.79 14.64
C ASP A 145 -3.64 -16.24 13.70
N ALA A 146 -3.63 -14.92 13.52
CA ALA A 146 -2.61 -14.22 12.75
C ALA A 146 -2.39 -12.80 13.27
N SER A 147 -1.13 -12.40 13.31
CA SER A 147 -0.69 -11.03 13.56
C SER A 147 -0.32 -10.32 12.25
N GLY A 148 0.03 -9.04 12.31
CA GLY A 148 0.50 -8.25 11.16
C GLY A 148 -0.62 -7.72 10.24
N THR A 149 -0.28 -7.12 9.11
CA THR A 149 -1.26 -6.54 8.17
C THR A 149 -2.08 -7.64 7.50
N SER A 150 -3.33 -7.36 7.16
CA SER A 150 -4.21 -8.30 6.46
C SER A 150 -4.88 -7.64 5.27
N SER A 151 -4.92 -8.39 4.17
CA SER A 151 -5.57 -7.97 2.94
C SER A 151 -6.32 -9.12 2.28
N ILE A 152 -7.24 -8.79 1.38
CA ILE A 152 -7.88 -9.74 0.46
C ILE A 152 -7.44 -9.42 -0.95
N GLU A 153 -6.99 -10.44 -1.66
CA GLU A 153 -6.74 -10.38 -3.09
C GLU A 153 -7.33 -11.64 -3.73
N GLY A 154 -8.15 -11.44 -4.76
CA GLY A 154 -8.87 -12.53 -5.41
C GLY A 154 -9.79 -13.29 -4.46
N LYS A 155 -9.48 -14.56 -4.22
CA LYS A 155 -10.22 -15.48 -3.34
C LYS A 155 -9.46 -15.86 -2.07
N ASN A 156 -8.45 -15.08 -1.70
CA ASN A 156 -7.56 -15.43 -0.60
C ASN A 156 -7.42 -14.28 0.39
N ILE A 157 -7.16 -14.64 1.65
CA ILE A 157 -6.73 -13.73 2.69
C ILE A 157 -5.22 -13.83 2.80
N TYR A 158 -4.56 -12.68 2.76
CA TYR A 158 -3.13 -12.56 3.00
C TYR A 158 -2.89 -11.97 4.38
N THR A 159 -1.88 -12.49 5.07
CA THR A 159 -1.37 -11.87 6.30
C THR A 159 0.14 -11.73 6.18
N LEU A 160 0.65 -10.53 6.43
CA LEU A 160 2.07 -10.23 6.39
C LEU A 160 2.59 -9.87 7.77
N ASN A 161 3.63 -10.56 8.24
CA ASN A 161 4.23 -10.33 9.54
C ASN A 161 5.74 -10.60 9.52
N SER A 162 6.53 -9.80 10.23
CA SER A 162 8.01 -9.92 10.27
C SER A 162 8.51 -11.29 10.74
N LYS A 163 7.82 -11.93 11.69
CA LYS A 163 8.19 -13.26 12.20
C LYS A 163 7.87 -14.40 11.23
N TYR A 164 6.76 -14.28 10.51
CA TYR A 164 6.18 -15.40 9.76
C TYR A 164 6.20 -15.21 8.24
N GLY A 165 6.60 -14.03 7.76
CA GLY A 165 6.55 -13.62 6.36
C GLY A 165 5.11 -13.48 5.85
N LEU A 166 4.92 -13.74 4.56
CA LEU A 166 3.62 -13.73 3.91
C LEU A 166 2.96 -15.09 4.06
N ARG A 167 1.73 -15.10 4.58
CA ARG A 167 0.87 -16.28 4.64
C ARG A 167 -0.39 -16.04 3.84
N LYS A 168 -0.82 -17.09 3.15
CA LYS A 168 -2.02 -17.11 2.32
C LYS A 168 -3.01 -18.11 2.87
N TYR A 169 -4.26 -17.72 2.99
CA TYR A 169 -5.36 -18.52 3.53
C TYR A 169 -6.55 -18.50 2.58
N ASP A 170 -7.32 -19.60 2.56
CA ASP A 170 -8.66 -19.57 1.99
C ASP A 170 -9.66 -18.88 2.94
N PHE A 171 -10.88 -18.62 2.47
CA PHE A 171 -11.96 -18.01 3.27
C PHE A 171 -12.56 -18.93 4.34
N ASN A 172 -12.08 -20.17 4.44
CA ASN A 172 -12.39 -21.09 5.53
C ASN A 172 -11.30 -21.10 6.60
N GLY A 173 -10.21 -20.35 6.40
CA GLY A 173 -9.09 -20.25 7.32
C GLY A 173 -8.04 -21.34 7.16
N ASN A 174 -8.11 -22.17 6.12
CA ASN A 174 -7.06 -23.14 5.83
C ASN A 174 -5.87 -22.42 5.21
N ARG A 175 -4.68 -22.67 5.76
CA ARG A 175 -3.45 -22.09 5.24
C ARG A 175 -3.04 -22.77 3.94
N ILE A 176 -2.95 -21.99 2.87
CA ILE A 176 -2.50 -22.42 1.53
C ILE A 176 -0.97 -22.37 1.45
N SER A 177 -0.36 -21.30 1.95
CA SER A 177 1.08 -21.10 1.92
C SER A 177 1.61 -20.28 3.10
N SER A 178 2.92 -20.42 3.35
CA SER A 178 3.66 -19.63 4.33
C SER A 178 5.08 -19.47 3.79
N ASN A 179 5.42 -18.25 3.41
CA ASN A 179 6.66 -17.94 2.72
C ASN A 179 7.41 -16.87 3.52
N LYS A 180 8.66 -17.18 3.88
CA LYS A 180 9.52 -16.21 4.57
C LYS A 180 9.86 -15.08 3.61
N VAL A 181 9.79 -13.86 4.11
CA VAL A 181 10.16 -12.65 3.39
C VAL A 181 11.14 -11.89 4.27
N LYS A 182 12.12 -11.20 3.68
CA LYS A 182 12.93 -10.22 4.40
C LYS A 182 12.07 -8.97 4.63
N PHE A 183 11.11 -9.11 5.54
CA PHE A 183 10.20 -8.05 5.95
C PHE A 183 10.54 -7.71 7.40
N ASP A 184 11.13 -6.54 7.60
CA ASP A 184 11.28 -5.98 8.95
C ASP A 184 9.94 -5.39 9.41
N VAL A 185 9.91 -4.69 10.54
CA VAL A 185 8.77 -3.87 10.98
C VAL A 185 8.60 -2.69 10.01
N ALA A 186 8.14 -2.94 8.78
CA ALA A 186 7.82 -1.89 7.82
C ALA A 186 6.67 -1.03 8.37
N SER A 187 6.76 0.28 8.16
CA SER A 187 5.72 1.23 8.59
C SER A 187 4.42 1.04 7.80
N ILE A 188 4.53 0.72 6.50
CA ILE A 188 3.42 0.54 5.55
C ILE A 188 3.81 -0.51 4.49
N ASN A 189 2.83 -1.31 4.05
CA ASN A 189 3.00 -2.34 3.02
C ASN A 189 1.73 -2.46 2.16
N THR A 190 1.84 -3.07 0.99
CA THR A 190 0.71 -3.58 0.21
C THR A 190 1.15 -4.85 -0.52
N VAL A 191 0.19 -5.73 -0.83
CA VAL A 191 0.42 -7.01 -1.53
C VAL A 191 -0.33 -6.97 -2.84
N PHE A 192 0.31 -7.38 -3.93
CA PHE A 192 -0.34 -7.58 -5.23
C PHE A 192 0.36 -8.71 -6.00
N ASP A 193 -0.35 -9.65 -6.59
CA ASP A 193 0.22 -10.80 -7.32
C ASP A 193 1.31 -11.57 -6.55
N ASN A 194 1.19 -11.63 -5.21
CA ASN A 194 2.24 -12.08 -4.26
C ASN A 194 3.51 -11.20 -4.20
N TYR A 195 3.65 -10.15 -5.00
CA TYR A 195 4.62 -9.09 -4.74
C TYR A 195 4.24 -8.38 -3.45
N ILE A 196 5.25 -7.90 -2.74
CA ILE A 196 5.06 -7.12 -1.52
C ILE A 196 5.82 -5.82 -1.73
N PHE A 197 5.09 -4.72 -1.76
CA PHE A 197 5.64 -3.38 -1.85
C PHE A 197 5.57 -2.74 -0.49
N TYR A 198 6.66 -2.17 -0.02
CA TYR A 198 6.73 -1.60 1.31
C TYR A 198 7.77 -0.49 1.39
N ARG A 199 7.60 0.36 2.39
CA ARG A 199 8.57 1.40 2.76
C ARG A 199 9.35 0.94 3.98
N GLY A 200 10.66 1.17 3.99
CA GLY A 200 11.53 0.90 5.13
C GLY A 200 11.10 1.61 6.41
N TYR A 201 11.63 1.17 7.54
CA TYR A 201 11.53 1.86 8.84
C TYR A 201 12.93 2.34 9.24
N ASP A 202 13.03 3.49 9.90
CA ASP A 202 14.25 4.16 10.35
C ASP A 202 15.24 4.64 9.25
N GLY A 203 15.07 5.89 8.80
CA GLY A 203 16.13 6.66 8.13
C GLY A 203 16.46 6.29 6.68
N ASP A 204 16.09 5.08 6.24
CA ASP A 204 16.01 4.69 4.83
C ASP A 204 14.58 4.99 4.33
N ASP A 205 14.35 6.21 3.85
CA ASP A 205 13.07 6.68 3.26
C ASP A 205 12.73 6.01 1.91
N ASP A 206 13.30 4.83 1.68
CA ASP A 206 13.25 4.14 0.42
C ASP A 206 12.12 3.13 0.38
N VAL A 207 11.71 2.87 -0.86
CA VAL A 207 10.68 1.89 -1.17
C VAL A 207 11.33 0.63 -1.70
N GLU A 208 10.89 -0.50 -1.20
CA GLU A 208 11.38 -1.81 -1.59
C GLU A 208 10.24 -2.67 -2.12
N VAL A 209 10.61 -3.62 -2.97
CA VAL A 209 9.71 -4.65 -3.48
C VAL A 209 10.31 -6.02 -3.24
N SER A 210 9.54 -6.90 -2.59
CA SER A 210 9.83 -8.34 -2.54
C SER A 210 9.21 -9.02 -3.76
N ILE A 211 10.08 -9.48 -4.65
CA ILE A 211 9.70 -10.12 -5.91
C ILE A 211 9.56 -11.63 -5.67
N PRO A 212 8.39 -12.22 -5.97
CA PRO A 212 8.18 -13.65 -5.78
C PRO A 212 8.92 -14.48 -6.83
N LYS A 213 9.65 -15.49 -6.38
CA LYS A 213 10.18 -16.58 -7.19
C LYS A 213 9.55 -17.89 -6.75
N TYR A 214 9.04 -18.64 -7.70
CA TYR A 214 8.20 -19.81 -7.49
C TYR A 214 9.02 -21.07 -7.59
N TYR A 215 8.86 -21.98 -6.62
CA TYR A 215 9.54 -23.26 -6.64
C TYR A 215 9.05 -24.10 -7.82
N LEU A 216 9.98 -24.59 -8.64
CA LEU A 216 9.71 -25.28 -9.91
C LEU A 216 8.63 -26.36 -9.84
N PHE A 217 8.53 -27.10 -8.72
CA PHE A 217 7.56 -28.20 -8.59
C PHE A 217 6.30 -27.84 -7.78
N TYR A 218 6.24 -26.66 -7.15
CA TYR A 218 5.09 -26.27 -6.31
C TYR A 218 4.97 -24.75 -6.16
N ALA A 219 4.04 -24.13 -6.91
CA ALA A 219 3.87 -22.67 -6.97
C ALA A 219 3.57 -22.00 -5.61
N ASN A 220 2.91 -22.68 -4.67
CA ASN A 220 2.63 -22.07 -3.36
C ASN A 220 3.88 -21.91 -2.47
N LYS A 221 5.01 -22.53 -2.85
CA LYS A 221 6.30 -22.32 -2.18
C LYS A 221 7.08 -21.25 -2.92
N ILE A 222 7.20 -20.10 -2.29
CA ILE A 222 7.76 -18.89 -2.85
C ILE A 222 9.01 -18.52 -2.06
N ASN A 223 10.07 -18.19 -2.78
CA ASN A 223 11.23 -17.49 -2.24
C ASN A 223 11.18 -16.04 -2.73
N TYR A 224 11.58 -15.09 -1.90
CA TYR A 224 11.55 -13.68 -2.25
C TYR A 224 12.93 -13.13 -2.52
N LYS A 225 13.01 -12.34 -3.58
CA LYS A 225 14.15 -11.46 -3.82
C LYS A 225 13.70 -10.03 -3.57
N THR A 226 14.21 -9.44 -2.50
CA THR A 226 13.95 -8.03 -2.17
C THR A 226 14.90 -7.13 -2.95
N ARG A 227 14.39 -6.02 -3.47
CA ARG A 227 15.20 -4.93 -4.02
C ARG A 227 14.67 -3.57 -3.60
N LYS A 228 15.56 -2.59 -3.61
CA LYS A 228 15.29 -1.17 -3.44
C LYS A 228 14.90 -0.54 -4.77
N LEU A 229 13.84 0.26 -4.80
CA LEU A 229 13.44 1.02 -5.98
C LEU A 229 14.13 2.39 -5.94
N LYS A 230 14.99 2.68 -6.93
CA LYS A 230 15.68 3.96 -7.02
C LYS A 230 14.74 5.05 -7.57
N LEU A 231 14.21 5.87 -6.66
CA LEU A 231 13.33 6.99 -6.98
C LEU A 231 14.10 8.33 -7.12
N SER A 232 15.26 8.43 -6.49
CA SER A 232 16.10 9.64 -6.45
C SER A 232 17.17 9.62 -7.53
N ARG A 233 17.17 10.62 -8.42
CA ARG A 233 18.00 10.71 -9.62
C ARG A 233 19.05 11.81 -9.50
N TYR A 234 20.28 11.54 -9.92
CA TYR A 234 21.43 12.45 -9.84
C TYR A 234 22.05 12.66 -11.22
N TYR A 235 22.33 13.91 -11.60
CA TYR A 235 22.74 14.28 -12.97
C TYR A 235 24.12 14.92 -13.07
N ILE A 236 24.74 15.27 -11.94
CA ILE A 236 26.07 15.87 -11.85
C ILE A 236 26.92 15.01 -10.92
N GLN A 237 28.24 14.97 -11.13
CA GLN A 237 29.15 14.24 -10.24
C GLN A 237 29.05 14.75 -8.78
N PRO A 238 29.06 13.83 -7.79
CA PRO A 238 29.08 14.20 -6.40
C PRO A 238 30.39 14.91 -6.04
N GLU A 239 30.31 15.84 -5.10
CA GLU A 239 31.43 16.52 -4.47
C GLU A 239 31.52 16.11 -2.99
N ALA A 240 32.58 16.54 -2.31
CA ALA A 240 32.73 16.29 -0.87
C ALA A 240 31.48 16.72 -0.10
N GLY A 241 30.91 15.81 0.70
CA GLY A 241 29.69 16.03 1.47
C GLY A 241 28.38 15.67 0.77
N ASN A 242 28.39 15.26 -0.51
CA ASN A 242 27.20 14.65 -1.12
C ASN A 242 26.99 13.20 -0.64
N MET A 243 25.73 12.77 -0.58
CA MET A 243 25.33 11.45 -0.08
C MET A 243 25.19 10.38 -1.17
N TYR A 244 25.49 10.70 -2.44
CA TYR A 244 25.36 9.79 -3.59
C TYR A 244 26.72 9.54 -4.26
N TRP A 245 26.84 8.41 -4.95
CA TRP A 245 28.08 7.98 -5.59
C TRP A 245 28.17 8.44 -7.04
N LYS A 246 29.37 8.38 -7.61
CA LYS A 246 29.59 8.79 -9.01
C LYS A 246 28.89 7.85 -9.98
N GLU A 247 28.75 6.60 -9.60
CA GLU A 247 28.11 5.51 -10.34
C GLU A 247 26.58 5.68 -10.39
N ASP A 248 26.00 6.45 -9.47
CA ASP A 248 24.57 6.78 -9.43
C ASP A 248 24.21 7.96 -10.36
N VAL A 249 25.19 8.55 -11.04
CA VAL A 249 24.96 9.68 -11.94
C VAL A 249 24.45 9.18 -13.28
N ILE A 250 23.26 9.61 -13.64
CA ILE A 250 22.60 9.25 -14.89
C ILE A 250 22.57 10.42 -15.88
N PRO A 251 22.43 10.15 -17.20
CA PRO A 251 22.17 11.20 -18.17
C PRO A 251 20.87 11.96 -17.88
N TYR A 252 20.81 13.20 -18.34
CA TYR A 252 19.63 14.05 -18.22
C TYR A 252 18.43 13.46 -18.98
N ASP A 253 17.46 12.92 -18.23
CA ASP A 253 16.38 12.08 -18.73
C ASP A 253 15.04 12.84 -18.90
N SER A 254 13.94 12.13 -19.12
CA SER A 254 12.61 12.74 -19.26
C SER A 254 12.11 13.37 -17.97
N VAL A 255 12.37 12.74 -16.82
CA VAL A 255 11.98 13.26 -15.49
C VAL A 255 12.69 14.58 -15.23
N ALA A 256 14.00 14.64 -15.51
CA ALA A 256 14.80 15.86 -15.43
C ALA A 256 14.19 17.00 -16.27
N LYS A 257 13.89 16.72 -17.54
CA LYS A 257 13.32 17.72 -18.48
C LYS A 257 12.03 18.32 -17.95
N GLU A 258 11.12 17.49 -17.44
CA GLU A 258 9.81 17.93 -16.98
C GLU A 258 9.89 18.73 -15.68
N VAL A 259 10.64 18.22 -14.70
CA VAL A 259 10.77 18.86 -13.38
C VAL A 259 11.58 20.16 -13.47
N ASP A 260 12.69 20.17 -14.21
CA ASP A 260 13.54 21.36 -14.38
C ASP A 260 12.76 22.51 -15.05
N LYS A 261 12.01 22.19 -16.11
CA LYS A 261 11.12 23.16 -16.76
C LYS A 261 10.11 23.73 -15.77
N THR A 262 9.44 22.87 -15.00
CA THR A 262 8.41 23.26 -14.05
C THR A 262 8.94 24.16 -12.94
N VAL A 263 10.13 23.86 -12.41
CA VAL A 263 10.79 24.69 -11.40
C VAL A 263 11.20 26.04 -11.97
N ARG A 264 11.81 26.08 -13.16
CA ARG A 264 12.26 27.33 -13.81
C ARG A 264 11.12 28.25 -14.21
N GLU A 265 9.93 27.70 -14.49
CA GLU A 265 8.71 28.47 -14.73
C GLU A 265 8.12 29.07 -13.43
N GLY A 266 8.64 28.71 -12.24
CA GLY A 266 8.25 29.29 -10.95
C GLY A 266 6.84 28.95 -10.48
N LYS A 267 6.24 27.87 -11.03
CA LYS A 267 4.80 27.61 -10.90
C LYS A 267 4.35 26.99 -9.57
N ILE A 268 5.25 26.35 -8.82
CA ILE A 268 4.86 25.29 -7.87
C ILE A 268 5.59 25.36 -6.53
N PHE A 269 6.73 26.03 -6.50
CA PHE A 269 7.60 26.03 -5.34
C PHE A 269 7.62 27.43 -4.70
N ASP A 270 7.16 27.51 -3.45
CA ASP A 270 7.00 28.75 -2.66
C ASP A 270 8.21 29.71 -2.73
N ASP A 271 9.43 29.20 -2.93
CA ASP A 271 10.68 29.98 -2.90
C ASP A 271 11.29 30.27 -4.29
N THR A 272 10.61 29.94 -5.40
CA THR A 272 11.22 30.04 -6.75
C THR A 272 10.96 31.34 -7.50
N ALA A 273 9.91 32.10 -7.14
CA ALA A 273 9.51 33.30 -7.88
C ALA A 273 10.60 34.41 -7.91
N GLU A 274 11.57 34.36 -7.01
CA GLU A 274 12.61 35.39 -6.88
C GLU A 274 14.02 34.94 -7.32
N LYS A 275 14.22 33.69 -7.75
CA LYS A 275 15.57 33.14 -8.00
C LYS A 275 15.81 32.80 -9.47
N ASN A 276 16.72 33.55 -10.11
CA ASN A 276 17.21 33.20 -11.45
C ASN A 276 18.12 31.96 -11.37
N LEU A 277 17.71 30.88 -12.05
CA LEU A 277 18.44 29.60 -12.12
C LEU A 277 19.31 29.47 -13.38
N ASP A 278 19.47 30.48 -14.21
CA ASP A 278 20.24 30.45 -15.46
C ASP A 278 21.72 30.11 -15.21
N ASP A 279 22.27 30.57 -14.09
CA ASP A 279 23.64 30.27 -13.65
C ASP A 279 23.76 28.92 -12.92
N TYR A 280 22.68 28.14 -12.87
CA TYR A 280 22.64 26.86 -12.18
C TYR A 280 22.33 25.70 -13.13
N GLU A 281 22.92 24.56 -12.82
CA GLU A 281 22.65 23.26 -13.45
C GLU A 281 21.86 22.36 -12.49
N LEU A 282 20.93 21.57 -13.04
CA LEU A 282 20.17 20.61 -12.26
C LEU A 282 21.12 19.52 -11.74
N GLN A 283 21.21 19.39 -10.42
CA GLN A 283 22.04 18.41 -9.75
C GLN A 283 21.27 17.11 -9.46
N SER A 284 20.08 17.23 -8.86
CA SER A 284 19.28 16.07 -8.45
C SER A 284 17.79 16.34 -8.48
N VAL A 285 17.02 15.28 -8.71
CA VAL A 285 15.57 15.21 -8.49
C VAL A 285 15.34 13.99 -7.59
N GLU A 286 15.03 14.25 -6.33
CA GLU A 286 14.87 13.24 -5.29
C GLU A 286 13.39 13.13 -4.93
N LEU A 287 12.86 11.91 -4.92
CA LEU A 287 11.48 11.62 -4.51
C LEU A 287 11.51 10.78 -3.23
N LEU A 288 10.97 11.35 -2.16
CA LEU A 288 10.95 10.80 -0.81
C LEU A 288 9.49 10.48 -0.44
N PRO A 289 9.01 9.25 -0.73
CA PRO A 289 7.63 8.87 -0.44
C PRO A 289 7.41 8.71 1.06
N TRP A 290 6.28 9.19 1.54
CA TRP A 290 5.83 9.05 2.93
C TRP A 290 4.74 8.00 3.07
N SER A 291 3.86 7.93 2.07
CA SER A 291 2.77 6.95 2.01
C SER A 291 2.50 6.53 0.56
N PHE A 292 1.74 5.45 0.41
CA PHE A 292 1.32 4.95 -0.90
C PHE A 292 -0.05 4.28 -0.82
N SER A 293 -0.70 4.14 -1.97
CA SER A 293 -1.98 3.46 -2.12
C SER A 293 -1.81 1.95 -2.27
N GLU A 294 -2.91 1.21 -2.12
CA GLU A 294 -3.06 -0.11 -2.75
C GLU A 294 -2.92 0.02 -4.28
N VAL A 295 -2.67 -1.09 -4.98
CA VAL A 295 -2.70 -1.08 -6.45
C VAL A 295 -4.11 -0.79 -6.93
N GLN A 296 -4.25 0.31 -7.65
CA GLN A 296 -5.48 0.77 -8.31
C GLN A 296 -5.14 1.04 -9.76
N ASP A 297 -6.03 0.69 -10.69
CA ASP A 297 -5.88 0.93 -12.13
C ASP A 297 -4.52 0.55 -12.78
N GLY A 298 -3.80 -0.43 -12.21
CA GLY A 298 -2.47 -0.86 -12.65
C GLY A 298 -1.31 -0.02 -12.08
N TYR A 299 -1.59 0.87 -11.15
CA TYR A 299 -0.63 1.78 -10.55
C TYR A 299 -0.60 1.69 -9.02
N ILE A 300 0.57 1.95 -8.46
CA ILE A 300 0.72 2.34 -7.05
C ILE A 300 0.97 3.84 -7.02
N TYR A 301 0.10 4.57 -6.31
CA TYR A 301 0.25 6.00 -6.13
C TYR A 301 1.12 6.25 -4.90
N LEU A 302 2.06 7.19 -5.03
CA LEU A 302 2.97 7.62 -3.98
C LEU A 302 2.64 9.05 -3.59
N TYR A 303 2.63 9.33 -2.30
CA TYR A 303 2.60 10.69 -1.79
C TYR A 303 3.84 10.95 -0.94
N GLY A 304 4.50 12.09 -1.19
CA GLY A 304 5.72 12.46 -0.48
C GLY A 304 6.31 13.76 -0.98
N GLU A 305 7.60 13.95 -0.73
CA GLU A 305 8.34 15.14 -1.13
C GLU A 305 9.17 14.91 -2.39
N GLN A 306 9.06 15.83 -3.34
CA GLN A 306 10.00 16.00 -4.42
C GLN A 306 10.97 17.13 -4.06
N ARG A 307 12.24 16.78 -3.86
CA ARG A 307 13.34 17.71 -3.62
C ARG A 307 14.13 17.89 -4.91
N VAL A 308 14.23 19.12 -5.37
CA VAL A 308 14.98 19.48 -6.57
C VAL A 308 16.17 20.32 -6.17
N THR A 309 17.38 19.83 -6.46
CA THR A 309 18.63 20.54 -6.13
C THR A 309 19.35 20.97 -7.39
N TYR A 310 19.81 22.20 -7.36
CA TYR A 310 20.60 22.87 -8.38
C TYR A 310 21.97 23.24 -7.83
N ARG A 311 22.98 23.21 -8.70
CA ARG A 311 24.35 23.62 -8.39
C ARG A 311 24.78 24.75 -9.30
N ASP A 312 25.44 25.74 -8.73
CA ASP A 312 25.99 26.88 -9.47
C ASP A 312 27.06 26.41 -10.47
N LYS A 313 26.99 26.88 -11.71
CA LYS A 313 27.95 26.54 -12.78
C LYS A 313 29.39 26.91 -12.42
N LYS A 314 29.58 27.94 -11.59
CA LYS A 314 30.89 28.42 -11.11
C LYS A 314 31.15 28.06 -9.65
N TYR A 315 30.50 27.01 -9.11
CA TYR A 315 30.62 26.64 -7.70
C TYR A 315 32.07 26.49 -7.23
N LYS A 316 32.98 25.91 -8.04
CA LYS A 316 34.39 25.73 -7.65
C LYS A 316 35.10 27.06 -7.39
N GLU A 317 34.89 28.03 -8.27
CA GLU A 317 35.44 29.38 -8.12
C GLU A 317 34.85 30.06 -6.89
N LYS A 318 33.52 30.02 -6.72
CA LYS A 318 32.82 30.61 -5.58
C LYS A 318 33.26 29.98 -4.26
N MET A 319 33.42 28.65 -4.21
CA MET A 319 33.90 27.93 -3.02
C MET A 319 35.33 28.29 -2.63
N SER A 320 36.22 28.54 -3.61
CA SER A 320 37.62 28.88 -3.35
C SER A 320 37.81 30.23 -2.64
N VAL A 321 36.84 31.14 -2.74
CA VAL A 321 36.90 32.49 -2.16
C VAL A 321 36.24 32.56 -0.78
N ILE A 322 35.48 31.54 -0.36
CA ILE A 322 34.81 31.52 0.95
C ILE A 322 35.80 31.12 2.04
N LYS A 323 36.43 32.13 2.65
CA LYS A 323 37.53 31.96 3.60
C LYS A 323 37.13 31.37 4.96
N GLU A 324 35.93 31.62 5.48
CA GLU A 324 35.48 31.13 6.80
C GLU A 324 33.96 30.86 6.82
N GLY A 325 33.54 29.88 7.63
CA GLY A 325 32.15 29.43 7.80
C GLY A 325 32.01 27.91 7.87
N TRP A 326 30.91 27.41 8.45
CA TRP A 326 30.60 25.97 8.48
C TRP A 326 30.35 25.49 7.05
N GLU A 327 30.78 24.26 6.72
CA GLU A 327 30.72 23.72 5.35
C GLU A 327 29.30 23.76 4.76
N SER A 328 28.27 23.56 5.60
CA SER A 328 26.85 23.67 5.26
C SER A 328 26.44 25.09 4.80
N GLU A 329 27.00 26.15 5.37
CA GLU A 329 26.73 27.53 4.95
C GLU A 329 27.44 27.88 3.63
N LYS A 330 28.59 27.28 3.37
CA LYS A 330 29.29 27.44 2.08
C LYS A 330 28.50 26.78 0.96
N ILE A 331 27.99 25.57 1.20
CA ILE A 331 27.17 24.82 0.24
C ILE A 331 25.90 25.60 -0.11
N LYS A 332 25.18 26.16 0.87
CA LYS A 332 23.97 26.99 0.63
C LYS A 332 24.21 28.21 -0.29
N LYS A 333 25.45 28.69 -0.44
CA LYS A 333 25.79 29.81 -1.34
C LYS A 333 25.97 29.38 -2.80
N VAL A 334 26.24 28.10 -3.03
CA VAL A 334 26.55 27.53 -4.36
C VAL A 334 25.57 26.43 -4.78
N SER A 335 24.59 26.11 -3.93
CA SER A 335 23.47 25.25 -4.25
C SER A 335 22.15 25.98 -4.02
N TYR A 336 21.11 25.51 -4.71
CA TYR A 336 19.74 25.90 -4.45
C TYR A 336 18.90 24.64 -4.40
N THR A 337 18.13 24.48 -3.33
CA THR A 337 17.23 23.34 -3.19
C THR A 337 15.84 23.88 -2.98
N THR A 338 14.88 23.29 -3.69
CA THR A 338 13.46 23.57 -3.53
C THR A 338 12.69 22.28 -3.32
N ILE A 339 11.57 22.35 -2.60
CA ILE A 339 10.79 21.19 -2.15
C ILE A 339 9.31 21.44 -2.43
N ALA A 340 8.66 20.45 -3.02
CA ALA A 340 7.22 20.39 -3.19
C ALA A 340 6.70 19.02 -2.74
N ARG A 341 5.48 19.00 -2.22
CA ARG A 341 4.76 17.75 -1.97
C ARG A 341 4.06 17.33 -3.24
N VAL A 342 4.12 16.05 -3.56
CA VAL A 342 3.63 15.50 -4.83
C VAL A 342 2.84 14.23 -4.62
N VAL A 343 1.87 14.02 -5.51
CA VAL A 343 1.38 12.68 -5.81
C VAL A 343 2.02 12.24 -7.12
N CYS A 344 2.63 11.07 -7.10
CA CYS A 344 3.14 10.39 -8.28
C CYS A 344 2.49 9.02 -8.41
N ARG A 345 2.65 8.36 -9.54
CA ARG A 345 2.23 6.96 -9.71
C ARG A 345 3.30 6.13 -10.42
N ILE A 346 3.40 4.86 -10.03
CA ILE A 346 4.31 3.86 -10.62
C ILE A 346 3.46 2.76 -11.21
N ASN A 347 3.72 2.42 -12.48
CA ASN A 347 3.06 1.29 -13.12
C ASN A 347 3.59 -0.03 -12.52
N ILE A 348 2.70 -0.95 -12.15
CA ILE A 348 3.11 -2.25 -11.59
C ILE A 348 3.86 -3.11 -12.60
N ASP A 349 3.62 -2.95 -13.90
CA ASP A 349 4.33 -3.70 -14.94
C ASP A 349 5.79 -3.24 -15.02
N ASP A 350 6.08 -1.95 -14.84
CA ASP A 350 7.45 -1.47 -14.69
C ASP A 350 8.11 -2.09 -13.46
N ILE A 351 7.37 -2.24 -12.35
CA ILE A 351 7.87 -2.94 -11.15
C ILE A 351 8.16 -4.42 -11.45
N LYS A 352 7.37 -5.07 -12.30
CA LYS A 352 7.55 -6.49 -12.68
C LYS A 352 8.72 -6.67 -13.65
N ASP A 353 8.94 -5.72 -14.56
CA ASP A 353 9.90 -5.82 -15.68
C ASP A 353 11.30 -5.26 -15.39
N THR A 354 11.43 -4.35 -14.42
CA THR A 354 12.72 -3.71 -14.11
C THR A 354 13.77 -4.75 -13.72
N SER A 355 15.04 -4.54 -14.10
CA SER A 355 16.17 -5.43 -13.73
C SER A 355 16.73 -5.10 -12.33
N GLU A 356 17.82 -5.74 -11.90
CA GLU A 356 18.40 -5.44 -10.59
C GLU A 356 19.09 -4.06 -10.60
N ASP A 357 18.80 -3.24 -9.59
CA ASP A 357 19.43 -1.93 -9.33
C ASP A 357 19.13 -0.78 -10.31
N ASP A 358 18.10 -0.93 -11.15
CA ASP A 358 17.65 0.10 -12.09
C ASP A 358 16.74 1.17 -11.45
N TYR A 359 16.72 2.36 -12.07
CA TYR A 359 15.78 3.42 -11.75
C TYR A 359 14.37 3.06 -12.20
N ILE A 360 13.40 3.25 -11.30
CA ILE A 360 11.99 3.05 -11.64
C ILE A 360 11.44 4.36 -12.21
N ASN A 361 10.68 4.26 -13.30
CA ASN A 361 9.95 5.40 -13.83
C ASN A 361 8.72 5.66 -12.98
N TYR A 362 8.38 6.93 -12.83
CA TYR A 362 7.15 7.36 -12.19
C TYR A 362 6.58 8.54 -12.96
N GLU A 363 5.27 8.67 -12.91
CA GLU A 363 4.53 9.79 -13.50
C GLU A 363 4.11 10.74 -12.38
N LEU A 364 4.35 12.03 -12.57
CA LEU A 364 3.79 13.06 -11.69
C LEU A 364 2.29 13.18 -11.96
N VAL A 365 1.48 13.09 -10.91
CA VAL A 365 0.02 13.28 -10.99
C VAL A 365 -0.32 14.73 -10.67
N CYS A 366 0.15 15.22 -9.52
CA CYS A 366 -0.12 16.59 -9.10
C CYS A 366 0.91 17.07 -8.08
N TYR A 367 0.87 18.37 -7.83
CA TYR A 367 1.53 18.99 -6.70
C TYR A 367 0.50 19.36 -5.63
N ASP A 368 0.83 19.07 -4.37
CA ASP A 368 0.11 19.61 -3.24
C ASP A 368 0.59 21.06 -3.02
N LEU A 369 -0.10 21.99 -3.69
CA LEU A 369 0.20 23.44 -3.64
C LEU A 369 0.08 24.01 -2.22
N ASN A 370 -0.64 23.35 -1.33
CA ASN A 370 -0.83 23.78 0.05
C ASN A 370 0.07 23.00 1.04
N LYS A 371 0.96 22.14 0.55
CA LYS A 371 1.95 21.32 1.25
C LYS A 371 1.47 20.73 2.59
N CYS A 372 0.25 20.21 2.66
CA CYS A 372 -0.40 19.77 3.90
C CYS A 372 -1.38 18.60 3.75
N TRP A 373 -1.32 17.81 2.66
CA TRP A 373 -2.17 16.62 2.56
C TRP A 373 -1.71 15.60 3.60
N GLY A 374 -2.55 15.30 4.60
CA GLY A 374 -2.23 14.36 5.69
C GLY A 374 -2.29 12.88 5.28
N GLY A 375 -2.61 12.62 4.02
CA GLY A 375 -2.83 11.31 3.41
C GLY A 375 -3.80 11.42 2.23
N PHE A 376 -3.97 10.34 1.47
CA PHE A 376 -4.86 10.30 0.32
C PHE A 376 -5.43 8.89 0.14
N ILE A 377 -6.59 8.79 -0.53
CA ILE A 377 -7.22 7.52 -0.90
C ILE A 377 -7.50 7.56 -2.40
N ILE A 378 -7.09 6.52 -3.12
CA ILE A 378 -7.39 6.35 -4.54
C ILE A 378 -8.63 5.47 -4.68
N ASN A 379 -9.63 5.96 -5.39
CA ASN A 379 -10.80 5.16 -5.78
C ASN A 379 -11.34 5.67 -7.13
N ASN A 380 -11.55 4.76 -8.08
CA ASN A 380 -12.16 5.05 -9.38
C ASN A 380 -11.54 6.27 -10.08
N LYS A 381 -10.21 6.23 -10.30
CA LYS A 381 -9.40 7.30 -10.94
C LYS A 381 -9.44 8.66 -10.24
N ASN A 382 -9.93 8.72 -9.01
CA ASN A 382 -9.87 9.93 -8.21
C ASN A 382 -9.01 9.70 -6.97
N ALA A 383 -8.20 10.71 -6.64
CA ALA A 383 -7.59 10.82 -5.33
C ALA A 383 -8.46 11.71 -4.45
N TYR A 384 -8.80 11.23 -3.26
CA TYR A 384 -9.48 12.00 -2.24
C TYR A 384 -8.51 12.35 -1.13
N VAL A 385 -8.53 13.60 -0.72
CA VAL A 385 -7.67 14.13 0.33
C VAL A 385 -8.52 14.73 1.42
N LEU A 386 -8.23 14.33 2.66
CA LEU A 386 -8.79 14.92 3.85
C LEU A 386 -7.79 15.94 4.41
N LYS A 387 -8.26 17.17 4.64
CA LYS A 387 -7.47 18.25 5.25
C LYS A 387 -8.20 18.84 6.45
N GLU A 388 -7.42 19.32 7.41
CA GLU A 388 -7.90 20.04 8.60
C GLU A 388 -7.22 21.42 8.66
N ASP A 389 -7.86 22.40 9.30
CA ASP A 389 -7.21 23.67 9.64
C ASP A 389 -5.99 23.42 10.57
N GLU A 390 -4.89 24.17 10.39
CA GLU A 390 -3.63 23.95 11.11
C GLU A 390 -3.76 24.11 12.63
N TYR A 391 -3.05 23.24 13.35
CA TYR A 391 -3.17 23.05 14.80
C TYR A 391 -2.70 24.25 15.64
N PHE A 392 -1.84 25.13 15.07
CA PHE A 392 -1.11 26.17 15.79
C PHE A 392 -1.83 27.51 15.89
N ASP A 393 -2.94 27.70 15.19
CA ASP A 393 -3.77 28.91 15.33
C ASP A 393 -4.79 28.69 16.46
N SER A 394 -4.29 28.69 17.70
CA SER A 394 -5.09 28.53 18.93
C SER A 394 -6.12 29.64 19.16
N SER A 395 -6.20 30.62 18.25
CA SER A 395 -7.14 31.73 18.28
C SER A 395 -8.45 31.45 17.53
N LYS A 396 -8.52 30.39 16.72
CA LYS A 396 -9.73 30.01 15.96
C LYS A 396 -10.54 28.99 16.74
N GLU A 397 -11.66 29.42 17.29
CA GLU A 397 -12.68 28.58 17.94
C GLU A 397 -13.31 27.60 16.93
N ASP A 398 -13.38 27.98 15.65
CA ASP A 398 -13.99 27.20 14.58
C ASP A 398 -12.91 26.54 13.69
N ARG A 399 -12.72 25.22 13.83
CA ARG A 399 -11.84 24.43 12.96
C ARG A 399 -12.66 23.68 11.93
N ASN A 400 -12.25 23.73 10.67
CA ASN A 400 -12.91 23.04 9.57
C ASN A 400 -12.17 21.79 9.11
N ILE A 401 -12.96 20.86 8.58
CA ILE A 401 -12.52 19.73 7.77
C ILE A 401 -12.86 20.05 6.32
N TYR A 402 -11.94 19.71 5.43
CA TYR A 402 -12.06 19.85 4.00
C TYR A 402 -11.83 18.50 3.34
N VAL A 403 -12.61 18.21 2.31
CA VAL A 403 -12.36 17.09 1.41
C VAL A 403 -12.12 17.64 0.02
N TYR A 404 -10.99 17.27 -0.55
CA TYR A 404 -10.64 17.54 -1.94
C TYR A 404 -10.79 16.27 -2.75
N SER A 405 -11.22 16.43 -4.00
CA SER A 405 -11.23 15.38 -5.01
C SER A 405 -10.37 15.82 -6.18
N MET A 406 -9.51 14.90 -6.63
CA MET A 406 -8.59 15.10 -7.74
C MET A 406 -8.77 14.01 -8.78
N ASP A 407 -8.91 14.40 -10.04
CA ASP A 407 -8.82 13.48 -11.17
C ASP A 407 -7.34 13.15 -11.41
N VAL A 408 -6.97 11.87 -11.29
CA VAL A 408 -5.57 11.43 -11.33
C VAL A 408 -4.96 11.41 -12.73
N ASP A 409 -5.78 11.49 -13.77
CA ASP A 409 -5.30 11.51 -15.16
C ASP A 409 -4.97 12.95 -15.60
N THR A 410 -5.66 13.95 -15.03
CA THR A 410 -5.47 15.38 -15.35
C THR A 410 -4.69 16.16 -14.28
N GLY A 411 -4.64 15.65 -13.05
CA GLY A 411 -4.06 16.32 -11.88
C GLY A 411 -4.91 17.47 -11.33
N LEU A 412 -6.10 17.72 -11.91
CA LEU A 412 -6.97 18.81 -11.52
C LEU A 412 -7.74 18.42 -10.25
N TYR A 413 -7.73 19.31 -9.25
CA TYR A 413 -8.41 19.07 -7.99
C TYR A 413 -9.28 20.25 -7.57
N LYS A 414 -10.32 19.94 -6.79
CA LYS A 414 -11.25 20.90 -6.22
C LYS A 414 -11.66 20.50 -4.81
N GLU A 415 -11.99 21.51 -4.01
CA GLU A 415 -12.73 21.28 -2.76
C GLU A 415 -14.13 20.79 -3.11
N ILE A 416 -14.52 19.65 -2.56
CA ILE A 416 -15.86 19.09 -2.74
C ILE A 416 -16.71 19.23 -1.49
N TYR A 417 -16.08 19.29 -0.32
CA TYR A 417 -16.81 19.37 0.94
C TYR A 417 -16.04 20.13 2.00
N ARG A 418 -16.77 20.95 2.76
CA ARG A 418 -16.27 21.67 3.91
C ARG A 418 -17.30 21.64 5.03
N LYS A 419 -16.82 21.41 6.24
CA LYS A 419 -17.64 21.59 7.44
C LYS A 419 -16.81 21.98 8.64
N GLU A 420 -17.48 22.55 9.61
CA GLU A 420 -16.93 22.71 10.97
C GLU A 420 -16.85 21.35 11.66
N ARG A 421 -15.82 21.16 12.49
CA ARG A 421 -15.62 19.93 13.26
C ARG A 421 -16.72 19.74 14.29
N PHE A 422 -17.12 18.49 14.51
CA PHE A 422 -18.03 18.16 15.62
C PHE A 422 -17.39 18.30 16.99
N PHE A 423 -16.05 18.21 17.11
CA PHE A 423 -15.32 18.23 18.38
C PHE A 423 -14.13 19.21 18.36
N ILE A 424 -13.87 19.91 19.48
CA ILE A 424 -12.92 21.06 19.59
C ILE A 424 -11.65 20.72 20.41
N GLY A 425 -10.42 20.79 19.85
CA GLY A 425 -9.09 20.50 20.50
C GLY A 425 -8.22 19.34 19.89
N ASN A 426 -7.79 18.32 20.67
CA ASN A 426 -6.97 17.16 20.20
C ASN A 426 -7.78 15.92 19.75
N TYR A 427 -8.00 15.78 18.44
CA TYR A 427 -9.01 14.89 17.88
C TYR A 427 -8.52 14.22 16.60
N SER A 428 -8.96 12.98 16.35
CA SER A 428 -8.64 12.27 15.10
C SER A 428 -9.77 12.41 14.09
N VAL A 429 -9.47 12.83 12.86
CA VAL A 429 -10.36 12.63 11.71
C VAL A 429 -9.79 11.54 10.82
N LYS A 430 -10.66 10.68 10.28
CA LYS A 430 -10.30 9.68 9.28
C LYS A 430 -11.33 9.68 8.16
N MET A 431 -10.85 9.48 6.94
CA MET A 431 -11.68 9.35 5.76
C MET A 431 -11.59 7.91 5.24
N PHE A 432 -12.71 7.41 4.72
CA PHE A 432 -12.77 6.15 3.99
C PHE A 432 -13.63 6.37 2.74
N VAL A 433 -13.25 5.80 1.61
CA VAL A 433 -13.94 6.01 0.33
C VAL A 433 -14.47 4.68 -0.19
N THR A 434 -15.75 4.65 -0.53
CA THR A 434 -16.39 3.55 -1.26
C THR A 434 -16.74 4.01 -2.68
N ASP A 435 -17.22 3.09 -3.50
CA ASP A 435 -17.61 3.42 -4.88
C ASP A 435 -18.74 4.46 -4.94
N LYS A 436 -19.58 4.52 -3.90
CA LYS A 436 -20.70 5.45 -3.80
C LYS A 436 -20.40 6.68 -2.94
N TYR A 437 -19.70 6.51 -1.82
CA TYR A 437 -19.67 7.53 -0.76
C TYR A 437 -18.29 7.73 -0.14
N ILE A 438 -18.13 8.89 0.48
CA ILE A 438 -17.00 9.20 1.35
C ILE A 438 -17.52 9.24 2.79
N PHE A 439 -16.90 8.46 3.67
CA PHE A 439 -17.20 8.42 5.09
C PHE A 439 -16.12 9.17 5.87
N ILE A 440 -16.54 10.12 6.68
CA ILE A 440 -15.70 10.93 7.55
C ILE A 440 -16.02 10.53 8.99
N TYR A 441 -15.01 9.96 9.65
CA TYR A 441 -15.02 9.62 11.06
C TYR A 441 -14.37 10.74 11.84
N GLU A 442 -15.09 11.28 12.82
CA GLU A 442 -14.54 12.22 13.79
C GLU A 442 -14.60 11.57 15.16
N GLY A 443 -13.45 11.42 15.81
CA GLY A 443 -13.35 10.94 17.18
C GLY A 443 -13.08 12.09 18.12
N SER A 444 -13.66 12.06 19.33
CA SER A 444 -13.34 12.96 20.43
C SER A 444 -11.91 12.74 20.96
N GLU A 445 -11.43 13.54 21.92
CA GLU A 445 -10.16 13.30 22.59
C GLU A 445 -10.15 11.86 23.15
N TYR A 446 -9.04 11.15 22.91
CA TYR A 446 -8.87 9.71 23.22
C TYR A 446 -9.94 8.77 22.63
N GLY A 447 -10.74 9.20 21.66
CA GLY A 447 -11.77 8.39 21.00
C GLY A 447 -12.97 8.02 21.88
N VAL A 448 -13.23 8.79 22.95
CA VAL A 448 -14.34 8.53 23.89
C VAL A 448 -15.69 8.58 23.16
N LYS A 449 -15.92 9.62 22.36
CA LYS A 449 -17.03 9.77 21.44
C LYS A 449 -16.51 9.65 20.01
N GLU A 450 -17.36 9.19 19.11
CA GLU A 450 -17.05 9.12 17.68
C GLU A 450 -18.36 9.36 16.94
N CYS A 451 -18.35 10.15 15.87
CA CYS A 451 -19.47 10.33 14.96
C CYS A 451 -19.03 10.02 13.52
N ILE A 452 -19.99 9.69 12.68
CA ILE A 452 -19.75 9.31 11.27
C ILE A 452 -20.62 10.16 10.38
N THR A 453 -19.99 10.94 9.50
CA THR A 453 -20.65 11.64 8.41
C THR A 453 -20.40 10.89 7.11
N ARG A 454 -21.42 10.79 6.26
CA ARG A 454 -21.29 10.32 4.88
C ARG A 454 -21.58 11.48 3.95
N ILE A 455 -20.83 11.59 2.86
CA ILE A 455 -21.09 12.50 1.75
C ILE A 455 -21.04 11.72 0.44
N ASP A 456 -21.74 12.21 -0.58
CA ASP A 456 -21.60 11.72 -1.95
C ASP A 456 -20.18 12.02 -2.44
N ARG A 457 -19.71 11.26 -3.44
CA ARG A 457 -18.33 11.42 -3.96
C ARG A 457 -18.03 12.79 -4.53
N ASP A 458 -19.05 13.52 -4.95
CA ASP A 458 -18.94 14.90 -5.42
C ASP A 458 -19.06 15.95 -4.30
N GLY A 459 -19.23 15.48 -3.06
CA GLY A 459 -19.34 16.29 -1.85
C GLY A 459 -20.77 16.66 -1.45
N ASN A 460 -21.76 16.28 -2.25
CA ASN A 460 -23.16 16.61 -2.00
C ASN A 460 -23.80 15.68 -0.94
N ASN A 461 -25.03 16.03 -0.54
CA ASN A 461 -25.88 15.26 0.35
C ASN A 461 -25.17 14.76 1.62
N PRO A 462 -24.58 15.66 2.43
CA PRO A 462 -23.95 15.24 3.66
C PRO A 462 -25.00 14.74 4.66
N VAL A 463 -24.77 13.56 5.23
CA VAL A 463 -25.65 12.91 6.20
C VAL A 463 -24.84 12.48 7.41
N LEU A 464 -25.27 12.90 8.59
CA LEU A 464 -24.81 12.31 9.85
C LEU A 464 -25.42 10.92 9.97
N VAL A 465 -24.60 9.89 9.82
CA VAL A 465 -25.03 8.49 9.87
C VAL A 465 -25.13 8.03 11.33
N MET A 466 -24.11 8.32 12.12
CA MET A 466 -24.06 8.01 13.55
C MET A 466 -23.65 9.24 14.37
N ASP A 467 -24.36 9.47 15.47
CA ASP A 467 -24.07 10.57 16.40
C ASP A 467 -22.93 10.23 17.38
N GLU A 468 -22.57 11.19 18.22
CA GLU A 468 -21.49 11.06 19.19
C GLU A 468 -21.76 10.05 20.32
N ASN A 469 -23.02 9.63 20.49
CA ASN A 469 -23.46 8.63 21.46
C ASN A 469 -23.47 7.21 20.87
N GLY A 470 -23.29 7.10 19.54
CA GLY A 470 -23.28 5.83 18.83
C GLY A 470 -24.65 5.33 18.41
N GLU A 471 -25.62 6.25 18.32
CA GLU A 471 -26.95 6.00 17.78
C GLU A 471 -26.98 6.29 16.28
N VAL A 472 -27.76 5.49 15.55
CA VAL A 472 -28.02 5.70 14.12
C VAL A 472 -29.04 6.82 13.98
N VAL A 473 -28.68 7.90 13.29
CA VAL A 473 -29.53 9.10 13.19
C VAL A 473 -29.96 9.43 11.76
N MET A 474 -29.14 9.13 10.75
CA MET A 474 -29.43 9.40 9.33
C MET A 474 -29.95 10.82 9.07
N LYS A 475 -29.33 11.81 9.71
CA LYS A 475 -29.78 13.21 9.70
C LYS A 475 -29.03 14.00 8.61
N PRO A 476 -29.72 14.66 7.67
CA PRO A 476 -29.08 15.57 6.72
C PRO A 476 -28.33 16.70 7.46
N LEU A 477 -27.16 17.06 6.94
CA LEU A 477 -26.37 18.19 7.39
C LEU A 477 -26.43 19.32 6.37
N GLU A 478 -26.24 20.56 6.82
CA GLU A 478 -26.06 21.69 5.91
C GLU A 478 -24.61 21.70 5.40
N SER A 479 -24.43 21.70 4.08
CA SER A 479 -23.12 21.97 3.47
C SER A 479 -22.96 23.47 3.26
N LYS A 480 -21.90 24.08 3.81
CA LYS A 480 -21.48 25.43 3.42
C LYS A 480 -20.71 25.35 2.10
N SER A 481 -21.42 25.19 0.99
CA SER A 481 -20.82 25.28 -0.36
C SER A 481 -21.12 26.65 -0.97
N GLU A 482 -20.76 27.74 -0.29
CA GLU A 482 -20.85 29.09 -0.85
C GLU A 482 -19.47 29.75 -0.82
N GLU A 483 -18.63 29.38 -1.78
CA GLU A 483 -17.77 30.27 -2.57
C GLU A 483 -17.08 29.43 -3.67
N LYS A 484 -16.94 30.00 -4.86
CA LYS A 484 -16.58 29.31 -6.11
C LYS A 484 -15.47 28.27 -5.94
N SER A 485 -15.76 27.02 -6.30
CA SER A 485 -14.74 25.97 -6.48
C SER A 485 -13.82 26.35 -7.64
N GLU A 486 -12.73 27.07 -7.36
CA GLU A 486 -11.67 27.28 -8.33
C GLU A 486 -10.99 25.93 -8.58
N LEU A 487 -10.81 25.57 -9.87
CA LEU A 487 -10.02 24.42 -10.26
C LEU A 487 -8.55 24.79 -10.08
N TYR A 488 -7.82 24.04 -9.27
CA TYR A 488 -6.38 24.19 -9.11
C TYR A 488 -5.65 23.18 -10.00
N ARG A 489 -4.44 23.55 -10.44
CA ARG A 489 -3.57 22.70 -11.26
C ARG A 489 -2.18 22.64 -10.65
#